data_AF-F2UT28-F1
#
_entry.id   AF-F2UT28-F1
#
_cell.length_a   1.000
_cell.length_b   1.000
_cell.length_c   1.000
_cell.angle_alpha   90.00
_cell.angle_beta   90.00
_cell.angle_gamma   90.00
#
_symmetry.space_group_name_H-M   'P 1'
#
loop_
_entity.id
_entity.type
_entity.pdbx_description
1 polymer ?
#
loop_
_entity_poly.entity_id
_entity_poly.type
_entity_poly.pdbx_seq_one_letter_code
_entity_poly.pdbx_strand_id
1 'polypeptide(L)'
;MAEKQGFDFAIIPSNTTSYVLRVQPGQEIVGALTWFAKRARMRAGFVQTCVGSVSEAVIRMASATADTDQANHIKRVEGCHEIVSLVGTLAVDEDLSYKQHLHVCLSDKDGNTIGGHVISLKVFTTAEIVLGECKQLVFSRPHDPQTGYGELHVGARDPDGLDSTAHAPPSPKKPKEA
;
A
#
# COMPACT_ATOMS: atom_id res chain seq x y z
N MET A 1 27.77 29.53 -3.97
CA MET A 1 26.48 29.15 -4.57
C MET A 1 26.13 27.79 -4.01
N ALA A 2 24.97 27.63 -3.35
CA ALA A 2 24.58 26.33 -2.81
C ALA A 2 24.21 25.41 -3.98
N GLU A 3 24.85 24.24 -4.06
CA GLU A 3 24.49 23.17 -4.99
C GLU A 3 23.01 22.83 -4.82
N LYS A 4 22.25 22.85 -5.93
CA LYS A 4 20.96 22.18 -5.97
C LYS A 4 21.24 20.69 -5.94
N GLN A 5 21.13 20.08 -4.75
CA GLN A 5 21.15 18.62 -4.64
C GLN A 5 19.96 18.10 -5.45
N GLY A 6 20.20 17.20 -6.41
CA GLY A 6 19.24 16.71 -7.40
C GLY A 6 18.13 15.80 -6.85
N PHE A 7 17.63 16.08 -5.65
CA PHE A 7 16.50 15.38 -5.04
C PHE A 7 15.22 16.16 -5.24
N ASP A 8 14.17 15.45 -5.64
CA ASP A 8 12.82 16.00 -5.79
C ASP A 8 11.89 15.28 -4.81
N PHE A 9 11.76 15.81 -3.58
CA PHE A 9 10.81 15.33 -2.59
C PHE A 9 10.16 16.47 -1.82
N ALA A 10 8.90 16.29 -1.46
CA ALA A 10 8.16 17.23 -0.62
C ALA A 10 8.61 17.13 0.85
N ILE A 11 8.86 18.26 1.49
CA ILE A 11 9.13 18.35 2.93
C ILE A 11 7.91 18.96 3.62
N ILE A 12 6.98 18.11 4.04
CA ILE A 12 5.74 18.54 4.70
C ILE A 12 5.61 17.77 6.02
N PRO A 13 5.79 18.44 7.18
CA PRO A 13 5.62 17.79 8.48
C PRO A 13 4.15 17.39 8.68
N SER A 14 3.94 16.27 9.38
CA SER A 14 2.61 15.69 9.57
C SER A 14 2.46 15.07 10.94
N ASN A 15 1.33 15.31 11.60
CA ASN A 15 0.92 14.56 12.78
C ASN A 15 0.46 13.16 12.35
N THR A 16 0.64 12.18 13.23
CA THR A 16 0.21 10.80 12.97
C THR A 16 -1.01 10.43 13.83
N THR A 17 -1.97 9.73 13.24
CA THR A 17 -2.99 8.97 13.96
C THR A 17 -2.73 7.48 13.79
N SER A 18 -2.78 6.72 14.89
CA SER A 18 -2.57 5.27 14.87
C SER A 18 -3.88 4.50 15.00
N TYR A 19 -3.98 3.38 14.30
CA TYR A 19 -5.09 2.45 14.34
C TYR A 19 -4.57 1.03 14.59
N VAL A 20 -5.21 0.29 15.49
CA VAL A 20 -4.82 -1.08 15.84
C VAL A 20 -5.86 -2.06 15.31
N LEU A 21 -5.40 -3.08 14.59
CA LEU A 21 -6.22 -4.09 13.95
C LEU A 21 -5.76 -5.48 14.38
N ARG A 22 -6.71 -6.40 14.53
CA ARG A 22 -6.44 -7.83 14.60
C ARG A 22 -7.18 -8.54 13.47
N VAL A 23 -6.43 -9.06 12.50
CA VAL A 23 -6.95 -9.90 11.42
C VAL A 23 -7.04 -11.35 11.92
N GLN A 24 -8.17 -12.00 11.68
CA GLN A 24 -8.51 -13.31 12.24
C GLN A 24 -8.00 -14.47 11.36
N PRO A 25 -7.88 -15.69 11.91
CA PRO A 25 -7.59 -16.90 11.14
C PRO A 25 -8.39 -17.01 9.84
N GLY A 26 -7.70 -17.36 8.76
CA GLY A 26 -8.30 -17.59 7.44
C GLY A 26 -8.64 -16.32 6.65
N GLN A 27 -8.54 -15.13 7.26
CA GLN A 27 -8.74 -13.86 6.56
C GLN A 27 -7.49 -13.43 5.77
N GLU A 28 -7.69 -12.57 4.78
CA GLU A 28 -6.62 -12.07 3.91
C GLU A 28 -6.23 -10.63 4.31
N ILE A 29 -4.94 -10.40 4.56
CA ILE A 29 -4.42 -9.15 5.14
C ILE A 29 -4.56 -7.99 4.15
N VAL A 30 -4.21 -8.16 2.87
CA VAL A 30 -4.23 -7.07 1.88
C VAL A 30 -5.66 -6.52 1.70
N GLY A 31 -6.65 -7.40 1.64
CA GLY A 31 -8.07 -7.08 1.61
C GLY A 31 -8.54 -6.40 2.88
N ALA A 32 -8.11 -6.88 4.05
CA ALA A 32 -8.45 -6.24 5.33
C ALA A 32 -7.91 -4.81 5.43
N LEU A 33 -6.65 -4.59 5.01
CA LEU A 33 -6.03 -3.25 4.97
C LEU A 33 -6.74 -2.34 3.97
N THR A 34 -7.06 -2.84 2.78
CA THR A 34 -7.79 -2.08 1.76
C THR A 34 -9.19 -1.69 2.24
N TRP A 35 -9.91 -2.62 2.86
CA TRP A 35 -11.23 -2.36 3.44
C TRP A 35 -11.15 -1.32 4.55
N PHE A 36 -10.16 -1.44 5.44
CA PHE A 36 -9.95 -0.50 6.53
C PHE A 36 -9.62 0.92 6.00
N ALA A 37 -8.67 1.02 5.07
CA ALA A 37 -8.27 2.30 4.47
C ALA A 37 -9.48 3.02 3.82
N LYS A 38 -10.33 2.27 3.09
CA LYS A 38 -11.59 2.78 2.53
C LYS A 38 -12.54 3.28 3.62
N ARG A 39 -12.77 2.47 4.65
CA ARG A 39 -13.70 2.80 5.75
C ARG A 39 -13.25 4.01 6.54
N ALA A 40 -11.95 4.10 6.83
CA ALA A 40 -11.35 5.22 7.56
C ALA A 40 -11.14 6.47 6.68
N ARG A 41 -11.39 6.37 5.36
CA ARG A 41 -11.07 7.41 4.36
C ARG A 41 -9.61 7.85 4.48
N MET A 42 -8.72 6.88 4.66
CA MET A 42 -7.29 7.10 4.81
C MET A 42 -6.73 7.73 3.53
N ARG A 43 -5.86 8.74 3.68
CA ARG A 43 -5.24 9.45 2.54
C ARG A 43 -3.74 9.22 2.41
N ALA A 44 -3.05 9.03 3.53
CA ALA A 44 -1.61 8.83 3.58
C ALA A 44 -1.27 7.82 4.67
N GLY A 45 -1.50 6.55 4.38
CA GLY A 45 -1.36 5.46 5.33
C GLY A 45 -0.01 4.77 5.28
N PHE A 46 0.39 4.15 6.38
CA PHE A 46 1.53 3.25 6.44
C PHE A 46 1.33 2.16 7.49
N VAL A 47 2.00 1.03 7.29
CA VAL A 47 2.10 -0.02 8.32
C VAL A 47 3.24 0.37 9.25
N GLN A 48 2.89 0.69 10.50
CA GLN A 48 3.88 1.03 11.53
C GLN A 48 4.54 -0.23 12.09
N THR A 49 3.76 -1.28 12.30
CA THR A 49 4.27 -2.62 12.65
C THR A 49 3.21 -3.68 12.39
N CYS A 50 3.66 -4.91 12.21
CA CYS A 50 2.82 -6.09 12.21
C CYS A 50 3.59 -7.28 12.80
N VAL A 51 2.89 -8.07 13.61
CA VAL A 51 3.31 -9.40 14.03
C VAL A 51 2.16 -10.37 13.83
N GLY A 52 2.45 -11.66 13.69
CA GLY A 52 1.43 -12.67 13.50
C GLY A 52 1.92 -13.84 12.67
N SER A 53 1.00 -14.59 12.06
CA SER A 53 1.35 -15.74 11.23
C SER A 53 0.44 -15.88 10.01
N VAL A 54 1.00 -16.48 8.95
CA VAL A 54 0.28 -16.80 7.71
C VAL A 54 0.35 -18.29 7.42
N SER A 55 -0.68 -18.82 6.78
CA SER A 55 -0.72 -20.20 6.27
C SER A 55 -0.40 -20.27 4.78
N GLU A 56 -0.59 -19.15 4.08
CA GLU A 56 -0.31 -18.97 2.65
C GLU A 56 0.12 -17.52 2.41
N ALA A 57 1.17 -17.34 1.61
CA ALA A 57 1.59 -16.04 1.12
C ALA A 57 1.93 -16.11 -0.37
N VAL A 58 1.61 -15.05 -1.09
CA VAL A 58 2.05 -14.85 -2.47
C VAL A 58 2.89 -13.59 -2.50
N ILE A 59 4.16 -13.73 -2.87
CA ILE A 59 5.12 -12.62 -2.93
C ILE A 59 5.78 -12.55 -4.30
N ARG A 60 6.11 -11.34 -4.73
CA ARG A 60 6.90 -11.07 -5.92
C ARG A 60 8.35 -10.75 -5.54
N MET A 61 9.29 -11.40 -6.20
CA MET A 61 10.73 -11.20 -6.01
C MET A 61 11.26 -9.97 -6.79
N ALA A 62 12.44 -9.47 -6.41
CA ALA A 62 13.14 -8.41 -7.11
C ALA A 62 13.51 -8.81 -8.56
N SER A 63 13.74 -7.81 -9.43
CA SER A 63 14.05 -7.96 -10.87
C SER A 63 12.90 -8.39 -11.79
N ALA A 64 11.67 -8.24 -11.31
CA ALA A 64 10.46 -8.34 -12.11
C ALA A 64 10.19 -7.06 -12.93
N THR A 65 10.92 -6.84 -14.03
CA THR A 65 10.73 -5.67 -14.91
C THR A 65 9.67 -5.91 -16.00
N ALA A 66 8.99 -4.85 -16.43
CA ALA A 66 7.96 -4.90 -17.48
C ALA A 66 8.48 -5.37 -18.86
N ASP A 67 9.77 -5.21 -19.13
CA ASP A 67 10.40 -5.45 -20.44
C ASP A 67 11.00 -6.86 -20.64
N THR A 68 10.91 -7.73 -19.64
CA THR A 68 11.31 -9.13 -19.78
C THR A 68 10.06 -9.99 -19.81
N ASP A 69 9.91 -10.87 -20.81
CA ASP A 69 8.92 -11.96 -20.85
C ASP A 69 8.94 -12.86 -19.58
N GLN A 70 9.90 -12.64 -18.67
CA GLN A 70 9.91 -13.09 -17.28
C GLN A 70 8.98 -12.24 -16.39
N ALA A 71 7.72 -12.12 -16.78
CA ALA A 71 6.69 -11.46 -15.98
C ALA A 71 6.73 -11.96 -14.53
N ASN A 72 7.31 -11.16 -13.65
CA ASN A 72 7.27 -11.25 -12.19
C ASN A 72 7.53 -12.66 -11.61
N HIS A 73 8.72 -12.93 -11.07
CA HIS A 73 8.96 -14.11 -10.24
C HIS A 73 8.03 -14.12 -9.01
N ILE A 74 6.84 -14.70 -9.18
CA ILE A 74 5.85 -14.89 -8.13
C ILE A 74 6.17 -16.18 -7.41
N LYS A 75 6.36 -16.08 -6.11
CA LYS A 75 6.56 -17.22 -5.23
C LYS A 75 5.34 -17.39 -4.33
N ARG A 76 4.76 -18.58 -4.38
CA ARG A 76 3.80 -19.07 -3.39
C ARG A 76 4.58 -19.68 -2.24
N VAL A 77 4.26 -19.25 -1.03
CA VAL A 77 4.83 -19.76 0.22
C VAL A 77 3.68 -20.41 0.97
N GLU A 78 3.72 -21.73 1.07
CA GLU A 78 2.69 -22.54 1.73
C GLU A 78 3.20 -23.05 3.08
N GLY A 79 2.27 -23.26 4.02
CA GLY A 79 2.58 -23.69 5.38
C GLY A 79 2.67 -22.52 6.35
N CYS A 80 2.82 -22.86 7.64
CA CYS A 80 2.77 -21.87 8.72
C CYS A 80 4.08 -21.09 8.80
N HIS A 81 4.00 -19.77 8.65
CA HIS A 81 5.13 -18.86 8.77
C HIS A 81 4.79 -17.71 9.71
N GLU A 82 5.76 -17.30 10.52
CA GLU A 82 5.66 -16.09 11.33
C GLU A 82 5.89 -14.85 10.45
N ILE A 83 5.05 -13.84 10.59
CA ILE A 83 5.24 -12.50 10.05
C ILE A 83 6.22 -11.79 10.99
N VAL A 84 7.50 -11.77 10.61
CA VAL A 84 8.55 -11.08 11.38
C VAL A 84 8.71 -9.62 10.96
N SER A 85 8.16 -9.24 9.81
CA SER A 85 8.00 -7.85 9.38
C SER A 85 6.94 -7.72 8.29
N LEU A 86 6.06 -6.73 8.39
CA LEU A 86 5.23 -6.23 7.29
C LEU A 86 5.35 -4.71 7.29
N VAL A 87 5.80 -4.15 6.19
CA VAL A 87 6.04 -2.71 6.04
C VAL A 87 5.45 -2.23 4.72
N GLY A 88 5.10 -0.95 4.66
CA GLY A 88 4.66 -0.35 3.41
C GLY A 88 3.72 0.83 3.58
N THR A 89 3.30 1.39 2.45
CA THR A 89 2.45 2.58 2.37
C THR A 89 1.14 2.29 1.67
N LEU A 90 0.08 2.94 2.16
CA LEU A 90 -1.28 2.90 1.63
C LEU A 90 -1.61 4.29 1.07
N ALA A 91 -1.90 4.32 -0.22
CA ALA A 91 -2.20 5.48 -1.03
C ALA A 91 -3.64 5.40 -1.56
N VAL A 92 -4.16 6.54 -2.00
CA VAL A 92 -5.43 6.61 -2.72
C VAL A 92 -5.28 7.59 -3.87
N ASP A 93 -5.68 7.16 -5.06
CA ASP A 93 -5.65 8.00 -6.26
C ASP A 93 -6.95 8.79 -6.41
N GLU A 94 -6.97 9.72 -7.37
CA GLU A 94 -8.10 10.63 -7.62
C GLU A 94 -9.40 9.89 -7.96
N ASP A 95 -9.29 8.69 -8.55
CA ASP A 95 -10.42 7.80 -8.85
C ASP A 95 -10.95 7.02 -7.62
N LEU A 96 -10.44 7.34 -6.43
CA LEU A 96 -10.71 6.66 -5.16
C LEU A 96 -10.28 5.18 -5.16
N SER A 97 -9.35 4.79 -6.05
CA SER A 97 -8.67 3.51 -5.97
C SER A 97 -7.63 3.53 -4.85
N TYR A 98 -7.74 2.57 -3.93
CA TYR A 98 -6.79 2.41 -2.83
C TYR A 98 -5.69 1.47 -3.29
N LYS A 99 -4.45 1.95 -3.20
CA LYS A 99 -3.25 1.24 -3.64
C LYS A 99 -2.28 1.10 -2.48
N GLN A 100 -1.57 0.00 -2.47
CA GLN A 100 -0.71 -0.45 -1.40
C GLN A 100 0.64 -0.84 -2.00
N HIS A 101 1.71 -0.49 -1.32
CA HIS A 101 3.03 -1.04 -1.62
C HIS A 101 3.53 -1.68 -0.34
N LEU A 102 3.29 -2.98 -0.21
CA LEU A 102 3.60 -3.77 0.98
C LEU A 102 4.75 -4.74 0.70
N HIS A 103 5.65 -4.88 1.65
CA HIS A 103 6.72 -5.88 1.67
C HIS A 103 6.62 -6.65 2.97
N VAL A 104 6.94 -7.95 2.91
CA VAL A 104 6.89 -8.85 4.06
C VAL A 104 8.21 -9.59 4.21
N CYS A 105 8.54 -9.96 5.44
CA CYS A 105 9.51 -10.98 5.78
C CYS A 105 8.80 -12.07 6.60
N LEU A 106 8.93 -13.31 6.16
CA LEU A 106 8.27 -14.49 6.72
C LEU A 106 9.33 -15.46 7.21
N SER A 107 9.19 -15.96 8.45
CA SER A 107 10.08 -16.96 9.03
C SER A 107 9.40 -18.33 9.08
N ASP A 108 10.09 -19.37 8.61
CA ASP A 108 9.64 -20.75 8.76
C ASP A 108 9.91 -21.30 10.18
N LYS A 109 9.56 -22.57 10.41
CA LYS A 109 9.75 -23.28 11.68
C LYS A 109 11.21 -23.41 12.13
N ASP A 110 12.16 -23.29 11.21
CA ASP A 110 13.60 -23.43 11.46
C ASP A 110 14.28 -22.05 11.58
N GLY A 111 13.51 -20.96 11.45
CA GLY A 111 14.02 -19.58 11.51
C GLY A 111 14.54 -19.05 10.17
N ASN A 112 14.40 -19.80 9.06
CA ASN A 112 14.80 -19.30 7.76
C ASN A 112 13.79 -18.29 7.26
N THR A 113 14.29 -17.18 6.71
CA THR A 113 13.44 -16.08 6.25
C THR A 113 13.31 -16.04 4.75
N ILE A 114 12.11 -15.71 4.29
CA ILE A 114 11.83 -15.29 2.92
C ILE A 114 11.09 -13.95 2.91
N GLY A 115 11.47 -13.06 2.00
CA GLY A 115 10.82 -11.76 1.86
C GLY A 115 10.60 -11.35 0.41
N GLY A 116 9.67 -10.42 0.22
CA GLY A 116 9.33 -9.89 -1.09
C GLY A 116 8.15 -8.93 -1.06
N HIS A 117 7.79 -8.42 -2.24
CA HIS A 117 6.62 -7.57 -2.44
C HIS A 117 5.35 -8.39 -2.27
N VAL A 118 4.43 -7.96 -1.41
CA VAL A 118 3.22 -8.71 -1.07
C VAL A 118 2.18 -8.63 -2.19
N ILE A 119 1.68 -9.79 -2.61
CA ILE A 119 0.46 -9.90 -3.43
C ILE A 119 -0.73 -10.30 -2.56
N SER A 120 -0.56 -11.32 -1.72
CA SER A 120 -1.58 -11.75 -0.74
C SER A 120 -0.95 -12.43 0.47
N LEU A 121 -1.65 -12.36 1.61
CA LEU A 121 -1.25 -12.99 2.87
C LEU A 121 -2.50 -13.52 3.59
N LYS A 122 -2.61 -14.85 3.74
CA LYS A 122 -3.72 -15.49 4.46
C LYS A 122 -3.29 -15.82 5.88
N VAL A 123 -3.97 -15.26 6.86
CA VAL A 123 -3.66 -15.42 8.29
C VAL A 123 -3.82 -16.86 8.75
N PHE A 124 -2.85 -17.36 9.50
CA PHE A 124 -2.93 -18.66 10.18
C PHE A 124 -3.59 -18.51 11.55
N THR A 125 -2.94 -17.87 12.54
CA THR A 125 -3.50 -17.70 13.90
C THR A 125 -4.01 -16.29 14.19
N THR A 126 -3.22 -15.27 13.86
CA THR A 126 -3.54 -13.87 14.10
C THR A 126 -2.62 -13.01 13.23
N ALA A 127 -3.06 -11.81 12.87
CA ALA A 127 -2.15 -10.74 12.50
C ALA A 127 -2.54 -9.47 13.23
N GLU A 128 -1.64 -8.99 14.08
CA GLU A 128 -1.78 -7.76 14.85
C GLU A 128 -1.07 -6.66 14.08
N ILE A 129 -1.81 -5.65 13.65
CA ILE A 129 -1.31 -4.62 12.74
C ILE A 129 -1.56 -3.25 13.37
N VAL A 130 -0.52 -2.44 13.45
CA VAL A 130 -0.64 -1.01 13.76
C VAL A 130 -0.45 -0.23 12.47
N LEU A 131 -1.48 0.53 12.10
CA LEU A 131 -1.43 1.46 10.97
C LEU A 131 -1.22 2.88 11.48
N GLY A 132 -0.46 3.67 10.74
CA GLY A 132 -0.38 5.13 10.91
C GLY A 132 -1.01 5.85 9.72
N GLU A 133 -1.60 7.02 9.97
CA GLU A 133 -1.99 7.98 8.92
C GLU A 133 -1.33 9.34 9.18
N CYS A 134 -0.65 9.88 8.17
CA CYS A 134 -0.16 11.27 8.15
C CYS A 134 -1.30 12.24 7.83
N LYS A 135 -1.70 13.07 8.81
CA LYS A 135 -2.95 13.86 8.72
C LYS A 135 -2.86 15.07 7.79
N GLN A 136 -1.66 15.57 7.49
CA GLN A 136 -1.41 16.70 6.59
C GLN A 136 -1.02 16.26 5.18
N LEU A 137 -1.00 14.96 4.89
CA LEU A 137 -0.52 14.43 3.62
C LEU A 137 -1.60 13.65 2.86
N VAL A 138 -1.41 13.57 1.54
CA VAL A 138 -2.07 12.63 0.65
C VAL A 138 -1.00 11.85 -0.09
N PHE A 139 -1.11 10.52 -0.10
CA PHE A 139 -0.28 9.64 -0.91
C PHE A 139 -1.07 9.21 -2.13
N SER A 140 -0.51 9.42 -3.32
CA SER A 140 -1.02 8.90 -4.58
C SER A 140 0.07 8.12 -5.32
N ARG A 141 -0.32 7.40 -6.38
CA ARG A 141 0.58 6.62 -7.22
C ARG A 141 0.35 6.90 -8.71
N PRO A 142 0.66 8.12 -9.19
CA PRO A 142 0.62 8.43 -10.62
C PRO A 142 1.61 7.54 -11.38
N HIS A 143 1.32 7.28 -12.65
CA HIS A 143 2.25 6.57 -13.51
C HIS A 143 3.54 7.39 -13.68
N ASP A 144 4.67 6.75 -13.39
CA ASP A 144 6.00 7.29 -13.63
C ASP A 144 6.56 6.74 -14.95
N PRO A 145 6.77 7.58 -15.98
CA PRO A 145 7.34 7.14 -17.27
C PRO A 145 8.76 6.58 -17.16
N GLN A 146 9.51 6.93 -16.10
CA GLN A 146 10.88 6.46 -15.91
C GLN A 146 10.92 5.01 -15.42
N THR A 147 10.00 4.62 -14.54
CA THR A 147 9.94 3.27 -13.97
C THR A 147 8.93 2.36 -14.66
N GLY A 148 7.92 2.95 -15.31
CA GLY A 148 6.77 2.24 -15.89
C GLY A 148 5.71 1.85 -14.86
N TYR A 149 5.88 2.21 -13.59
CA TYR A 149 4.98 1.83 -12.49
C TYR A 149 4.28 3.04 -11.84
N GLY A 150 3.33 2.77 -10.95
CA GLY A 150 2.72 3.80 -10.11
C GLY A 150 3.60 4.09 -8.91
N GLU A 151 4.33 5.21 -8.93
CA GLU A 151 5.29 5.57 -7.89
C GLU A 151 4.70 6.49 -6.85
N LEU A 152 5.22 6.43 -5.61
CA LEU A 152 4.70 7.25 -4.52
C LEU A 152 4.87 8.75 -4.83
N HIS A 153 3.76 9.46 -4.89
CA HIS A 153 3.72 10.91 -4.88
C HIS A 153 3.14 11.39 -3.54
N VAL A 154 3.76 12.41 -2.94
CA VAL A 154 3.39 12.97 -1.64
C VAL A 154 2.90 14.40 -1.83
N GLY A 155 1.60 14.61 -1.61
CA GLY A 155 0.96 15.92 -1.65
C GLY A 155 0.57 16.43 -0.25
N ALA A 156 0.33 17.74 -0.14
CA ALA A 156 -0.32 18.33 1.02
C ALA A 156 -1.82 17.99 1.00
N ARG A 157 -2.40 17.70 2.17
CA ARG A 157 -3.85 17.50 2.33
C ARG A 157 -4.50 18.82 2.70
N ASP A 158 -5.52 19.21 1.95
CA ASP A 158 -6.36 20.34 2.32
C ASP A 158 -7.12 20.03 3.64
N PRO A 159 -6.96 20.83 4.70
CA PRO A 159 -7.64 20.62 5.98
C PRO A 159 -9.17 20.68 5.87
N ASP A 160 -9.73 21.38 4.87
CA ASP A 160 -11.17 21.60 4.70
C ASP A 160 -11.84 20.58 3.74
N GLY A 161 -11.07 19.62 3.22
CA GLY A 161 -11.60 18.49 2.45
C GLY A 161 -12.03 18.81 1.02
N LEU A 162 -11.66 19.98 0.50
CA LEU A 162 -11.75 20.31 -0.92
C LEU A 162 -10.37 20.04 -1.55
N ASP A 163 -10.14 18.81 -2.00
CA ASP A 163 -8.97 18.50 -2.83
C ASP A 163 -8.95 19.48 -4.02
N SER A 164 -7.89 20.30 -4.11
CA SER A 164 -7.72 21.28 -5.18
C SER A 164 -7.37 20.66 -6.54
N THR A 165 -7.71 19.39 -6.77
CA THR A 165 -7.67 18.73 -8.09
C THR A 165 -9.00 18.11 -8.51
N ALA A 166 -10.10 18.34 -7.78
CA ALA A 166 -11.44 17.93 -8.23
C ALA A 166 -11.90 18.72 -9.47
N HIS A 167 -11.52 18.25 -10.67
CA HIS A 167 -12.27 18.56 -11.87
C HIS A 167 -13.72 18.09 -11.68
N ALA A 168 -14.65 19.01 -11.90
CA ALA A 168 -16.08 18.78 -11.77
C ALA A 168 -16.51 17.48 -12.49
N PRO A 169 -17.47 16.72 -11.94
CA PRO A 169 -17.96 15.52 -12.60
C PRO A 169 -18.48 15.86 -14.00
N PRO A 170 -18.23 15.02 -15.03
CA PRO A 170 -18.78 15.25 -16.35
C PRO A 170 -20.31 15.24 -16.27
N SER A 171 -20.92 16.29 -16.82
CA SER A 171 -22.37 16.44 -16.90
C SER A 171 -23.04 15.18 -17.44
N PRO A 172 -24.22 14.78 -16.92
CA PRO A 172 -24.92 13.61 -17.41
C PRO A 172 -25.17 13.75 -18.92
N LYS A 173 -24.69 12.78 -19.71
CA LYS A 173 -25.03 12.69 -21.13
C LYS A 173 -26.55 12.56 -21.22
N LYS A 174 -27.19 13.48 -21.94
CA LYS A 174 -28.61 13.38 -22.26
C LYS A 174 -28.89 12.00 -22.87
N PRO A 175 -30.03 11.36 -22.55
CA PRO A 175 -30.42 10.13 -23.21
C PRO A 175 -30.45 10.35 -24.72
N LYS A 176 -29.85 9.43 -25.48
CA LYS A 176 -30.15 9.34 -26.91
C LYS A 176 -31.61 8.91 -27.02
N GLU A 177 -32.44 9.77 -27.60
CA GLU A 177 -33.76 9.36 -28.10
C GLU A 177 -33.59 8.28 -29.17
N ALA A 178 -34.59 7.40 -29.25
CA ALA A 178 -34.62 6.16 -30.02
C ALA A 178 -34.38 6.33 -31.52
#